data_AF-A0A9Q4A848-F1
#
_entry.id   AF-A0A9Q4A848-F1
#
_cell.length_a   1.000
_cell.length_b   1.000
_cell.length_c   1.000
_cell.angle_alpha   90.00
_cell.angle_beta   90.00
_cell.angle_gamma   90.00
#
_symmetry.space_group_name_H-M   'P 1'
#
loop_
_entity.id
_entity.type
_entity.pdbx_description
1 polymer ?
#
loop_
_entity_poly.entity_id
_entity_poly.type
_entity_poly.pdbx_seq_one_letter_code
_entity_poly.pdbx_strand_id
1 'polypeptide(L)' 'MKLIPALFAAVTLTAAAGIAQADIGPDEVVRLHKAGTVGDFEQFNKQALAKHPGFTVHDTELEKDKAGRLVYQ' A
#
# COMPACT_ATOMS: atom_id res chain seq x y z
N MET A 1 -3.55 -42.58 -24.06
CA MET A 1 -3.89 -41.86 -22.81
C MET A 1 -3.03 -40.60 -22.73
N LYS A 2 -3.59 -39.40 -22.90
CA LYS A 2 -2.88 -38.09 -22.92
C LYS A 2 -3.21 -37.21 -21.69
N LEU A 3 -3.52 -37.84 -20.56
CA LEU A 3 -4.06 -37.15 -19.37
C LEU A 3 -2.98 -36.56 -18.44
N ILE A 4 -1.73 -36.98 -18.60
CA ILE A 4 -0.63 -36.58 -17.71
C ILE A 4 -0.12 -35.14 -17.97
N PRO A 5 0.06 -34.65 -19.21
CA PRO A 5 0.54 -33.27 -19.41
C PRO A 5 -0.51 -32.20 -19.11
N ALA A 6 -1.81 -32.54 -19.15
CA ALA A 6 -2.89 -31.60 -18.83
C ALA A 6 -2.95 -31.27 -17.32
N LEU A 7 -2.57 -32.22 -16.45
CA LEU A 7 -2.58 -32.03 -15.00
C LEU A 7 -1.48 -31.06 -14.53
N PHE A 8 -0.31 -31.08 -15.19
CA PHE A 8 0.79 -30.16 -14.87
C PHE A 8 0.49 -28.71 -15.27
N ALA A 9 -0.23 -28.49 -16.38
CA ALA A 9 -0.63 -27.14 -16.80
C ALA A 9 -1.66 -26.49 -15.84
N ALA A 10 -2.49 -27.31 -15.18
CA ALA A 10 -3.52 -26.82 -14.25
C ALA A 10 -2.95 -26.39 -12.88
N VAL A 11 -1.88 -27.01 -12.41
CA VAL A 11 -1.27 -26.72 -11.09
C VAL A 11 -0.42 -25.45 -11.09
N THR A 12 0.14 -25.04 -12.23
CA THR A 12 0.94 -23.80 -12.29
C THR A 12 0.10 -22.52 -12.27
N LEU A 13 -1.18 -22.57 -12.63
CA LEU A 13 -2.02 -21.38 -12.75
C LEU A 13 -2.62 -20.91 -11.41
N THR A 14 -2.59 -21.74 -10.37
CA THR A 14 -3.17 -21.41 -9.05
C THR A 14 -2.18 -20.74 -8.07
N ALA A 15 -0.89 -20.65 -8.41
CA ALA A 15 0.12 -20.03 -7.54
C ALA A 15 0.25 -18.50 -7.68
N ALA A 16 -0.35 -17.90 -8.71
CA ALA A 16 -0.23 -16.46 -8.98
C ALA A 16 -1.40 -15.62 -8.41
N ALA A 17 -2.46 -16.25 -7.90
CA ALA A 17 -3.59 -15.57 -7.32
C ALA A 17 -3.44 -15.52 -5.79
N GLY A 18 -2.94 -14.41 -5.23
CA GLY A 18 -3.10 -14.25 -3.77
C GLY A 18 -2.31 -13.22 -3.00
N ILE A 19 -1.54 -12.31 -3.60
CA ILE A 19 -1.18 -11.08 -2.87
C ILE A 19 -2.29 -10.06 -3.02
N ALA A 20 -3.40 -10.29 -2.31
CA ALA A 20 -4.31 -9.20 -1.99
C ALA A 20 -3.54 -8.26 -1.04
N GLN A 21 -3.13 -7.10 -1.54
CA GLN A 21 -2.54 -6.06 -0.70
C GLN A 21 -3.68 -5.49 0.15
N ALA A 22 -3.74 -5.89 1.42
CA ALA A 22 -4.63 -5.27 2.37
C ALA A 22 -4.24 -3.80 2.54
N ASP A 23 -5.26 -2.94 2.56
CA ASP A 23 -5.10 -1.52 2.81
C ASP A 23 -4.53 -1.26 4.21
N ILE A 24 -3.86 -0.13 4.40
CA ILE A 24 -3.29 0.24 5.70
C ILE A 24 -4.37 0.91 6.54
N GLY A 25 -4.97 0.12 7.42
CA GLY A 25 -5.95 0.64 8.37
C GLY A 25 -5.37 1.64 9.38
N PRO A 26 -6.23 2.47 10.01
CA PRO A 26 -5.80 3.54 10.91
C PRO A 26 -5.00 3.05 12.13
N ASP A 27 -5.33 1.88 12.67
CA ASP A 27 -4.58 1.28 13.79
C ASP A 27 -3.13 0.96 13.40
N GLU A 28 -2.92 0.51 12.16
CA GLU A 28 -1.60 0.20 11.63
C GLU A 28 -0.80 1.48 11.39
N VAL A 29 -1.44 2.55 10.88
CA VAL A 29 -0.80 3.87 10.77
C VAL A 29 -0.32 4.36 12.14
N VAL A 30 -1.17 4.26 13.17
CA VAL A 30 -0.81 4.67 14.54
C VAL A 30 0.34 3.82 15.08
N ARG A 31 0.33 2.51 14.84
CA ARG A 31 1.41 1.61 15.25
C ARG A 31 2.74 1.97 14.57
N LEU A 32 2.72 2.19 13.26
CA LEU A 32 3.91 2.55 12.47
C LEU A 32 4.48 3.91 12.87
N HIS A 33 3.62 4.88 13.15
CA HIS A 33 4.04 6.19 13.64
C HIS A 33 4.69 6.08 15.02
N LYS A 34 4.07 5.36 15.96
CA LYS A 34 4.65 5.10 17.30
C LYS A 34 5.99 4.35 17.24
N ALA A 35 6.16 3.49 16.24
CA ALA A 35 7.41 2.77 16.00
C ALA A 35 8.50 3.64 15.34
N GLY A 36 8.18 4.86 14.91
CA GLY A 36 9.10 5.73 14.17
C GLY A 36 9.34 5.29 12.73
N THR A 37 8.53 4.37 12.20
CA THR A 37 8.64 3.86 10.82
C THR A 37 8.13 4.88 9.80
N VAL A 38 7.13 5.68 10.18
CA VAL A 38 6.57 6.76 9.38
C VAL A 38 6.53 8.05 10.19
N GLY A 39 6.57 9.20 9.51
CA GLY A 39 6.52 10.51 10.16
C GLY A 39 5.10 10.99 10.46
N ASP A 40 5.01 12.25 10.90
CA ASP A 40 3.75 12.88 11.28
C ASP A 40 2.99 13.41 10.06
N PHE A 41 1.75 12.94 9.87
CA PHE A 41 0.92 13.31 8.72
C PHE A 41 0.56 14.80 8.73
N GLU A 42 0.32 15.40 9.89
CA GLU A 42 -0.09 16.80 10.01
C GLU A 42 1.05 17.73 9.59
N GLN A 43 2.27 17.40 10.00
CA GLN A 43 3.48 18.08 9.57
C GLN A 43 3.69 17.97 8.04
N PHE A 44 3.47 16.80 7.45
CA PHE A 44 3.58 16.62 6.01
C PHE A 44 2.52 17.41 5.24
N ASN A 45 1.27 17.45 5.71
CA ASN A 45 0.22 18.25 5.09
C ASN A 45 0.50 19.74 5.15
N LYS A 46 1.01 20.25 6.28
CA LYS A 46 1.46 21.64 6.40
C LYS A 46 2.56 21.97 5.38
N GLN A 47 3.52 21.05 5.20
CA GLN A 47 4.58 21.23 4.21
C GLN A 47 4.05 21.20 2.77
N ALA A 48 3.08 20.33 2.47
CA ALA A 48 2.44 20.27 1.17
C ALA A 48 1.70 21.58 0.85
N LEU A 49 0.86 22.06 1.78
CA LEU A 49 0.13 23.32 1.63
C LEU A 49 1.07 24.53 1.50
N ALA A 50 2.17 24.55 2.24
CA ALA A 50 3.18 25.61 2.11
C ALA A 50 3.84 25.64 0.72
N LYS A 51 3.99 24.48 0.07
CA LYS A 51 4.51 24.36 -1.30
C LYS A 51 3.46 24.64 -2.37
N HIS A 52 2.19 24.51 -2.04
CA HIS A 52 1.06 24.66 -2.97
C HIS A 52 0.03 25.68 -2.45
N PRO A 53 0.34 26.99 -2.46
CA PRO A 53 -0.58 28.02 -1.98
C PRO A 53 -1.91 28.00 -2.74
N GLY A 54 -3.02 28.09 -2.01
CA GLY A 54 -4.37 28.10 -2.58
C GLY A 54 -4.98 26.72 -2.85
N PHE A 55 -4.24 25.62 -2.56
CA PHE A 55 -4.78 24.27 -2.58
C PHE A 55 -5.36 23.90 -1.21
N THR A 56 -6.27 22.92 -1.22
CA THR A 56 -6.84 22.31 -0.02
C THR A 56 -6.51 20.83 -0.03
N VAL A 57 -5.96 20.31 1.05
CA VAL A 57 -5.80 18.85 1.25
C VAL A 57 -7.12 18.33 1.80
N HIS A 58 -7.76 17.41 1.07
CA HIS A 58 -9.03 16.81 1.47
C HIS A 58 -8.84 15.54 2.30
N ASP A 59 -7.87 14.73 1.91
CA ASP A 59 -7.52 13.49 2.58
C ASP A 59 -6.01 13.25 2.51
N THR A 60 -5.51 12.40 3.39
CA THR A 60 -4.13 11.95 3.38
C THR A 60 -4.06 10.54 3.93
N GLU A 61 -3.75 9.60 3.04
CA GLU A 61 -3.71 8.19 3.37
C GLU A 61 -2.27 7.67 3.32
N LEU A 62 -1.97 6.69 4.17
CA LEU A 62 -0.70 5.96 4.11
C LEU A 62 -0.91 4.73 3.24
N GLU A 63 -0.30 4.69 2.07
CA GLU A 63 -0.42 3.57 1.14
C GLU A 63 0.91 2.82 0.95
N LYS A 64 0.84 1.64 0.35
CA LYS A 64 2.00 0.95 -0.22
C LYS A 64 2.01 1.14 -1.72
N ASP A 65 3.09 1.73 -2.23
CA ASP A 65 3.28 1.83 -3.67
C ASP A 65 3.51 0.46 -4.33
N LYS A 66 3.67 0.45 -5.66
CA LYS A 66 3.90 -0.78 -6.44
C LYS A 66 5.16 -1.57 -6.04
N ALA A 67 6.11 -0.92 -5.36
CA ALA A 67 7.33 -1.52 -4.85
C ALA A 67 7.20 -1.91 -3.35
N GLY A 68 6.03 -1.71 -2.75
CA GLY A 68 5.75 -2.01 -1.34
C GLY A 68 6.26 -0.95 -0.36
N ARG A 69 6.66 0.23 -0.84
CA ARG A 69 7.15 1.33 0.01
C ARG A 69 5.97 2.10 0.59
N LEU A 70 6.09 2.50 1.85
CA LEU A 70 5.10 3.33 2.54
C LEU A 70 5.18 4.77 2.01
N VAL A 71 4.05 5.30 1.52
CA VAL A 71 3.95 6.63 0.93
C VAL A 71 2.67 7.31 1.41
N TYR A 72 2.76 8.59 1.76
CA TYR A 72 1.56 9.42 2.00
C TYR A 72 1.04 9.96 0.68
N GLN A 73 -0.27 9.80 0.42
CA GLN A 73 -0.96 10.24 -0.79
C GLN A 73 -2.17 11.12 -0.46
#